data_AF-A0A9X8VGY4-F1
#
_entry.id   AF-A0A9X8VGY4-F1
#
_cell.length_a   1.000
_cell.length_b   1.000
_cell.length_c   1.000
_cell.angle_alpha   90.00
_cell.angle_beta   90.00
_cell.angle_gamma   90.00
#
_symmetry.space_group_name_H-M   'P 1'
#
loop_
_entity.id
_entity.type
_entity.pdbx_description
1 polymer ?
#
loop_
_entity_poly.entity_id
_entity_poly.type
_entity_poly.pdbx_seq_one_letter_code
_entity_poly.pdbx_strand_id
1 'polypeptide(L)'
;GRLLLVGGDSGFGGAIRMAAEAALRSGAGLVRVLTHIDHVAPLLTARPELMAQALDEATLRQAMQWADVLVIGPGLGQAEWGKNALSVLQTSDKPALWDADALNLLALNPEKRQNRVMTPHPGEAARLLSCSTADIESDRLLAVRKLTARYGGVAVLKGAGTLIADEQGQMAIADVGNAGMASGGMGD
;
A
#
# COMPACT_ATOMS: atom_id res chain seq x y z
N GLY A 1 5.25 15.69 -7.96
CA GLY A 1 3.82 15.30 -8.00
C GLY A 1 3.21 15.39 -6.62
N ARG A 2 1.88 15.25 -6.57
CA ARG A 2 1.03 15.28 -5.37
C ARG A 2 0.64 13.86 -4.98
N LEU A 3 1.02 13.41 -3.79
CA LEU A 3 0.73 12.07 -3.29
C LEU A 3 -0.33 12.15 -2.21
N LEU A 4 -1.35 11.30 -2.31
CA LEU A 4 -2.33 11.07 -1.25
C LEU A 4 -2.09 9.70 -0.62
N LEU A 5 -1.89 9.66 0.70
CA LEU A 5 -1.84 8.44 1.48
C LEU A 5 -3.12 8.30 2.33
N VAL A 6 -3.68 7.09 2.35
CA VAL A 6 -4.89 6.77 3.11
C VAL A 6 -4.65 5.53 3.98
N GLY A 7 -4.79 5.69 5.29
CA GLY A 7 -4.56 4.62 6.26
C GLY A 7 -4.41 5.14 7.70
N GLY A 8 -3.86 4.33 8.59
CA GLY A 8 -3.71 4.65 10.01
C GLY A 8 -5.04 4.75 10.76
N ASP A 9 -5.82 3.68 10.74
CA ASP A 9 -6.93 3.41 11.66
C ASP A 9 -6.43 3.41 13.12
N SER A 10 -7.34 3.47 14.08
CA SER A 10 -7.06 3.49 15.51
C SER A 10 -6.01 2.44 15.91
N GLY A 11 -4.92 2.90 16.55
CA GLY A 11 -3.78 2.06 16.93
C GLY A 11 -2.69 1.89 15.87
N PHE A 12 -2.91 2.30 14.61
CA PHE A 12 -1.99 2.13 13.50
C PHE A 12 -1.46 3.44 12.89
N GLY A 13 -1.57 4.56 13.61
CA GLY A 13 -1.06 5.86 13.15
C GLY A 13 0.46 5.88 12.85
N GLY A 14 1.22 4.95 13.42
CA GLY A 14 2.66 4.79 13.14
C GLY A 14 2.95 4.39 11.69
N ALA A 15 2.17 3.43 11.14
CA ALA A 15 2.36 2.91 9.80
C ALA A 15 2.18 4.02 8.75
N ILE A 16 1.04 4.72 8.78
CA ILE A 16 0.77 5.79 7.82
C ILE A 16 1.76 6.96 7.94
N ARG A 17 2.29 7.22 9.15
CA ARG A 17 3.33 8.23 9.36
C ARG A 17 4.64 7.83 8.68
N MET A 18 5.09 6.58 8.83
CA MET A 18 6.33 6.09 8.21
C MET A 18 6.23 6.15 6.69
N ALA A 19 5.11 5.66 6.13
CA ALA A 19 4.86 5.75 4.68
C ALA A 19 4.85 7.19 4.16
N ALA A 20 4.20 8.11 4.87
CA ALA A 20 4.13 9.51 4.48
C ALA A 20 5.50 10.21 4.57
N GLU A 21 6.30 9.88 5.58
CA GLU A 21 7.67 10.37 5.70
C GLU A 21 8.59 9.81 4.61
N ALA A 22 8.51 8.50 4.32
CA ALA A 22 9.24 7.87 3.24
C ALA A 22 8.92 8.51 1.89
N ALA A 23 7.65 8.85 1.64
CA ALA A 23 7.24 9.58 0.44
C ALA A 23 7.90 10.96 0.32
N LEU A 24 7.93 11.75 1.41
CA LEU A 24 8.62 13.04 1.43
C LEU A 24 10.12 12.87 1.14
N ARG A 25 10.76 11.89 1.80
CA ARG A 25 12.20 11.61 1.62
C ARG A 25 12.55 11.09 0.22
N SER A 26 11.58 10.47 -0.45
CA SER A 26 11.71 10.01 -1.84
C SER A 26 11.49 11.12 -2.88
N GLY A 27 11.23 12.36 -2.45
CA GLY A 27 11.10 13.52 -3.33
C GLY A 27 9.68 13.83 -3.81
N ALA A 28 8.65 13.32 -3.12
CA ALA A 28 7.28 13.77 -3.37
C ALA A 28 7.17 15.29 -3.11
N GLY A 29 6.53 16.02 -4.03
CA GLY A 29 6.45 17.49 -3.95
C GLY A 29 5.46 17.97 -2.89
N LEU A 30 4.32 17.30 -2.79
CA LEU A 30 3.32 17.52 -1.75
C LEU A 30 2.76 16.18 -1.30
N VAL A 31 2.65 15.99 0.01
CA VAL A 31 2.14 14.76 0.63
C VAL A 31 0.93 15.11 1.50
N ARG A 32 -0.21 14.54 1.14
CA ARG A 32 -1.44 14.61 1.92
C ARG A 32 -1.73 13.25 2.56
N VAL A 33 -2.11 13.27 3.83
CA VAL A 33 -2.45 12.07 4.59
C VAL A 33 -3.88 12.19 5.08
N LEU A 34 -4.71 11.19 4.76
CA LEU A 34 -6.01 11.01 5.38
C LEU A 34 -5.93 9.82 6.33
N THR A 35 -6.20 10.08 7.61
CA THR A 35 -6.00 9.12 8.69
C THR A 35 -7.08 9.24 9.77
N HIS A 36 -7.06 8.38 10.78
CA HIS A 36 -7.95 8.49 11.93
C HIS A 36 -7.73 9.84 12.64
N ILE A 37 -8.81 10.49 13.10
CA ILE A 37 -8.78 11.85 13.67
C ILE A 37 -7.73 12.00 14.79
N ASP A 38 -7.61 10.98 15.65
CA ASP A 38 -6.67 10.97 16.78
C ASP A 38 -5.20 11.03 16.36
N HIS A 39 -4.88 10.68 15.11
CA HIS A 39 -3.52 10.68 14.58
C HIS A 39 -3.15 11.99 13.86
N VAL A 40 -4.11 12.87 13.55
CA VAL A 40 -3.85 14.11 12.81
C VAL A 40 -2.86 15.01 13.57
N ALA A 41 -3.15 15.35 14.82
CA ALA A 41 -2.28 16.21 15.62
C ALA A 41 -0.89 15.58 15.90
N PRO A 42 -0.78 14.28 16.27
CA PRO A 42 0.50 13.60 16.40
C PRO A 42 1.35 13.62 15.11
N LEU A 43 0.74 13.37 13.94
CA LEU A 43 1.45 13.42 12.65
C LEU A 43 2.03 14.81 12.40
N LEU A 44 1.20 15.86 12.53
CA LEU A 44 1.62 17.24 12.27
C LEU A 44 2.68 17.72 13.26
N THR A 45 2.63 17.25 14.51
CA THR A 45 3.64 17.56 15.53
C THR A 45 5.00 16.95 15.17
N ALA A 46 5.01 15.70 14.69
CA ALA A 46 6.25 15.01 14.33
C ALA A 46 6.80 15.42 12.95
N ARG A 47 5.91 15.75 12.01
CA ARG A 47 6.21 16.06 10.60
C ARG A 47 5.28 17.16 10.08
N PRO A 48 5.61 18.44 10.30
CA PRO A 48 4.76 19.56 9.91
C PRO A 48 4.65 19.75 8.38
N GLU A 49 5.53 19.14 7.59
CA GLU A 49 5.47 19.15 6.13
C GLU A 49 4.30 18.33 5.56
N LEU A 50 3.71 17.43 6.36
CA LEU A 50 2.56 16.63 5.97
C LEU A 50 1.28 17.47 6.00
N MET A 51 0.45 17.36 4.96
CA MET A 51 -0.92 17.87 4.99
C MET A 51 -1.84 16.77 5.55
N ALA A 52 -2.01 16.70 6.86
CA ALA A 52 -2.83 15.67 7.50
C ALA A 52 -4.27 16.15 7.78
N GLN A 53 -5.25 15.31 7.48
CA GLN A 53 -6.67 15.53 7.79
C GLN A 53 -7.34 14.22 8.23
N ALA A 54 -8.46 14.32 8.93
CA ALA A 54 -9.28 13.17 9.26
C ALA A 54 -9.86 12.56 7.98
N LEU A 55 -9.88 11.23 7.92
CA LEU A 55 -10.50 10.50 6.82
C LEU A 55 -12.02 10.44 7.00
N ASP A 56 -12.72 11.07 6.07
CA ASP A 56 -14.13 10.88 5.81
C ASP A 56 -14.36 10.85 4.28
N GLU A 57 -15.57 10.53 3.85
CA GLU A 57 -15.85 10.41 2.41
C GLU A 57 -15.66 11.72 1.64
N ALA A 58 -16.04 12.86 2.23
CA ALA A 58 -15.97 14.16 1.56
C ALA A 58 -14.51 14.61 1.39
N THR A 59 -13.72 14.51 2.46
CA THR A 59 -12.28 14.82 2.43
C THR A 59 -11.54 13.87 1.50
N LEU A 60 -11.90 12.59 1.48
CA LEU A 60 -11.36 11.60 0.57
C LEU A 60 -11.60 11.96 -0.90
N ARG A 61 -12.84 12.26 -1.28
CA ARG A 61 -13.17 12.63 -2.67
C ARG A 61 -12.42 13.88 -3.13
N GLN A 62 -12.33 14.91 -2.27
CA GLN A 62 -11.58 16.12 -2.58
C GLN A 62 -10.08 15.86 -2.71
N ALA A 63 -9.50 15.09 -1.78
CA ALA A 63 -8.09 14.74 -1.82
C ALA A 63 -7.75 13.87 -3.03
N MET A 64 -8.63 12.94 -3.40
CA MET A 64 -8.48 12.12 -4.60
C MET A 64 -8.45 12.96 -5.87
N GLN A 65 -9.32 13.96 -6.01
CA GLN A 65 -9.29 14.87 -7.17
C GLN A 65 -7.98 15.66 -7.23
N TRP A 66 -7.48 16.10 -6.08
CA TRP A 66 -6.23 16.85 -5.95
C TRP A 66 -4.97 16.01 -6.21
N ALA A 67 -4.94 14.72 -5.88
CA ALA A 67 -3.72 13.92 -5.97
C ALA A 67 -3.35 13.52 -7.41
N ASP A 68 -2.07 13.27 -7.68
CA ASP A 68 -1.62 12.67 -8.95
C ASP A 68 -1.48 11.14 -8.80
N VAL A 69 -1.07 10.67 -7.62
CA VAL A 69 -0.86 9.26 -7.27
C VAL A 69 -1.47 8.97 -5.89
N LEU A 70 -1.94 7.75 -5.69
CA LEU A 70 -2.59 7.29 -4.46
C LEU A 70 -1.73 6.22 -3.76
N VAL A 71 -1.74 6.21 -2.43
CA VAL A 71 -1.23 5.11 -1.60
C VAL A 71 -2.32 4.72 -0.63
N ILE A 72 -2.62 3.43 -0.54
CA ILE A 72 -3.63 2.90 0.37
C ILE A 72 -3.11 1.64 1.06
N GLY A 73 -3.41 1.53 2.35
CA GLY A 73 -3.21 0.29 3.09
C GLY A 73 -2.45 0.38 4.39
N PRO A 74 -1.37 1.19 4.54
CA PRO A 74 -0.59 1.25 5.76
C PRO A 74 -1.46 1.55 6.98
N GLY A 75 -1.70 0.52 7.80
CA GLY A 75 -2.58 0.60 8.96
C GLY A 75 -4.05 0.92 8.66
N LEU A 76 -4.57 0.66 7.45
CA LEU A 76 -5.94 1.02 7.08
C LEU A 76 -7.00 0.27 7.90
N GLY A 77 -6.67 -0.92 8.41
CA GLY A 77 -7.64 -1.80 9.04
C GLY A 77 -8.59 -2.45 8.03
N GLN A 78 -9.30 -3.48 8.50
CA GLN A 78 -10.25 -4.27 7.69
C GLN A 78 -11.70 -4.08 8.16
N ALA A 79 -11.93 -3.14 9.08
CA ALA A 79 -13.27 -2.76 9.54
C ALA A 79 -13.96 -1.85 8.50
N GLU A 80 -15.21 -1.47 8.79
CA GLU A 80 -16.03 -0.64 7.88
C GLU A 80 -15.35 0.70 7.52
N TRP A 81 -14.60 1.30 8.44
CA TRP A 81 -13.84 2.52 8.17
C TRP A 81 -12.86 2.35 7.00
N GLY A 82 -12.01 1.33 7.04
CA GLY A 82 -11.05 1.02 5.98
C GLY A 82 -11.72 0.55 4.68
N LYS A 83 -12.77 -0.29 4.78
CA LYS A 83 -13.54 -0.76 3.61
C LYS A 83 -14.22 0.38 2.86
N ASN A 84 -14.83 1.33 3.57
CA ASN A 84 -15.49 2.49 2.98
C ASN A 84 -14.48 3.40 2.26
N ALA A 85 -13.30 3.61 2.84
CA ALA A 85 -12.24 4.36 2.18
C ALA A 85 -11.77 3.66 0.90
N LEU A 86 -11.55 2.33 0.96
CA LEU A 86 -11.12 1.54 -0.20
C LEU A 86 -12.16 1.57 -1.32
N SER A 87 -13.45 1.43 -1.01
CA SER A 87 -14.52 1.41 -2.02
C SER A 87 -14.60 2.72 -2.80
N VAL A 88 -14.41 3.85 -2.13
CA VAL A 88 -14.33 5.17 -2.78
C VAL A 88 -13.07 5.27 -3.64
N LEU A 89 -11.91 4.83 -3.12
CA LEU A 89 -10.63 4.89 -3.86
C LEU A 89 -10.60 3.99 -5.10
N GLN A 90 -11.32 2.87 -5.09
CA GLN A 90 -11.48 2.00 -6.25
C GLN A 90 -12.19 2.66 -7.43
N THR A 91 -12.90 3.78 -7.21
CA THR A 91 -13.52 4.54 -8.30
C THR A 91 -12.51 5.40 -9.10
N SER A 92 -11.24 5.45 -8.68
CA SER A 92 -10.19 6.24 -9.34
C SER A 92 -9.34 5.40 -10.30
N ASP A 93 -9.08 5.96 -11.47
CA ASP A 93 -8.14 5.40 -12.46
C ASP A 93 -6.72 5.96 -12.34
N LYS A 94 -6.45 6.77 -11.31
CA LYS A 94 -5.08 7.28 -11.04
C LYS A 94 -4.14 6.15 -10.62
N PRO A 95 -2.83 6.24 -10.93
CA PRO A 95 -1.84 5.30 -10.43
C PRO A 95 -1.91 5.15 -8.91
N ALA A 96 -1.85 3.92 -8.41
CA ALA A 96 -2.01 3.63 -6.99
C ALA A 96 -1.02 2.57 -6.49
N LEU A 97 -0.46 2.80 -5.30
CA LEU A 97 0.25 1.80 -4.51
C LEU A 97 -0.70 1.20 -3.49
N TRP A 98 -0.83 -0.13 -3.49
CA TRP A 98 -1.66 -0.89 -2.56
C TRP A 98 -0.76 -1.76 -1.70
N ASP A 99 -0.83 -1.56 -0.39
CA ASP A 99 -0.04 -2.32 0.59
C ASP A 99 -0.93 -2.85 1.73
N ALA A 100 -0.38 -3.72 2.57
CA ALA A 100 -0.97 -4.09 3.85
C ALA A 100 -2.47 -4.44 3.81
N ASP A 101 -3.30 -3.70 4.55
CA ASP A 101 -4.73 -3.98 4.67
C ASP A 101 -5.50 -3.76 3.36
N ALA A 102 -5.00 -2.93 2.44
CA ALA A 102 -5.58 -2.83 1.11
C ALA A 102 -5.45 -4.15 0.34
N LEU A 103 -4.31 -4.85 0.50
CA LEU A 103 -4.09 -6.16 -0.10
C LEU A 103 -4.93 -7.24 0.58
N ASN A 104 -5.09 -7.18 1.90
CA ASN A 104 -5.99 -8.10 2.62
C ASN A 104 -7.45 -7.95 2.14
N LEU A 105 -7.93 -6.70 1.99
CA LEU A 105 -9.27 -6.43 1.45
C LEU A 105 -9.41 -6.83 -0.03
N LEU A 106 -8.35 -6.65 -0.84
CA LEU A 106 -8.30 -7.10 -2.23
C LEU A 106 -8.34 -8.64 -2.35
N ALA A 107 -7.78 -9.37 -1.39
CA ALA A 107 -7.88 -10.83 -1.36
C ALA A 107 -9.34 -11.30 -1.17
N LEU A 108 -10.14 -10.56 -0.40
CA LEU A 108 -11.56 -10.83 -0.17
C LEU A 108 -12.42 -10.49 -1.38
N ASN A 109 -12.10 -9.40 -2.09
CA ASN A 109 -12.82 -8.95 -3.29
C ASN A 109 -11.84 -8.74 -4.45
N PRO A 110 -11.44 -9.83 -5.14
CA PRO A 110 -10.44 -9.75 -6.20
C PRO A 110 -10.89 -8.87 -7.36
N GLU A 111 -10.01 -7.98 -7.79
CA GLU A 111 -10.22 -7.07 -8.91
C GLU A 111 -8.90 -6.91 -9.68
N LYS A 112 -8.96 -6.97 -11.01
CA LYS A 112 -7.81 -6.78 -11.88
C LYS A 112 -7.69 -5.34 -12.37
N ARG A 113 -6.55 -4.68 -12.16
CA ARG A 113 -6.25 -3.30 -12.61
C ARG A 113 -4.80 -3.09 -13.01
N GLN A 114 -4.56 -2.30 -14.07
CA GLN A 114 -3.22 -2.02 -14.58
C GLN A 114 -2.52 -0.83 -13.93
N ASN A 115 -3.29 0.10 -13.38
CA ASN A 115 -2.79 1.31 -12.73
C ASN A 115 -2.35 1.07 -11.27
N ARG A 116 -1.95 -0.17 -10.92
CA ARG A 116 -1.70 -0.59 -9.55
C ARG A 116 -0.30 -1.16 -9.38
N VAL A 117 0.39 -0.73 -8.33
CA VAL A 117 1.54 -1.42 -7.75
C VAL A 117 1.08 -2.08 -6.46
N MET A 118 1.35 -3.36 -6.30
CA MET A 118 1.07 -4.11 -5.07
C MET A 118 2.38 -4.50 -4.41
N THR A 119 2.47 -4.40 -3.09
CA THR A 119 3.70 -4.70 -2.33
C THR A 119 3.52 -5.85 -1.33
N PRO A 120 2.98 -7.02 -1.71
CA PRO A 120 2.72 -8.08 -0.75
C PRO A 120 4.01 -8.63 -0.14
N HIS A 121 4.03 -8.82 1.18
CA HIS A 121 4.94 -9.78 1.80
C HIS A 121 4.44 -11.22 1.56
N PRO A 122 5.22 -12.27 1.86
CA PRO A 122 4.86 -13.66 1.52
C PRO A 122 3.49 -14.10 2.09
N GLY A 123 3.20 -13.75 3.35
CA GLY A 123 1.87 -13.98 3.94
C GLY A 123 0.70 -13.24 3.26
N GLU A 124 0.88 -12.01 2.79
CA GLU A 124 -0.15 -11.30 2.00
C GLU A 124 -0.32 -11.92 0.62
N ALA A 125 0.79 -12.29 -0.04
CA ALA A 125 0.76 -13.00 -1.32
C ALA A 125 0.03 -14.33 -1.20
N ALA A 126 0.24 -15.07 -0.11
CA ALA A 126 -0.46 -16.31 0.18
C ALA A 126 -1.98 -16.10 0.28
N ARG A 127 -2.44 -15.03 0.96
CA ARG A 127 -3.87 -14.67 1.02
C ARG A 127 -4.42 -14.31 -0.36
N LEU A 128 -3.72 -13.47 -1.11
CA LEU A 128 -4.09 -13.06 -2.47
C LEU A 128 -4.18 -14.26 -3.43
N LEU A 129 -3.30 -15.25 -3.30
CA LEU A 129 -3.30 -16.44 -4.15
C LEU A 129 -4.08 -17.62 -3.57
N SER A 130 -4.67 -17.46 -2.37
CA SER A 130 -5.43 -18.49 -1.68
C SER A 130 -4.63 -19.79 -1.48
N CYS A 131 -3.36 -19.66 -1.09
CA CYS A 131 -2.45 -20.76 -0.80
C CYS A 131 -1.72 -20.55 0.54
N SER A 132 -0.79 -21.43 0.90
CA SER A 132 0.05 -21.23 2.09
C SER A 132 1.25 -20.33 1.81
N THR A 133 1.83 -19.74 2.85
CA THR A 133 3.12 -19.02 2.72
C THR A 133 4.25 -19.94 2.25
N ALA A 134 4.22 -21.22 2.62
CA ALA A 134 5.20 -22.20 2.15
C ALA A 134 5.12 -22.42 0.64
N ASP A 135 3.92 -22.38 0.07
CA ASP A 135 3.73 -22.47 -1.39
C ASP A 135 4.32 -21.23 -2.09
N ILE A 136 4.21 -20.05 -1.48
CA ILE A 136 4.83 -18.82 -2.00
C ILE A 136 6.35 -18.93 -1.98
N GLU A 137 6.93 -19.35 -0.84
CA GLU A 137 8.38 -19.45 -0.67
C GLU A 137 9.01 -20.55 -1.53
N SER A 138 8.30 -21.65 -1.79
CA SER A 138 8.81 -22.75 -2.62
C SER A 138 8.99 -22.38 -4.10
N ASP A 139 8.18 -21.45 -4.62
CA ASP A 139 8.33 -20.91 -5.98
C ASP A 139 7.86 -19.44 -6.06
N ARG A 140 8.71 -18.53 -5.57
CA ARG A 140 8.43 -17.08 -5.55
C ARG A 140 8.31 -16.48 -6.96
N LEU A 141 9.01 -17.05 -7.94
CA LEU A 141 8.96 -16.60 -9.34
C LEU A 141 7.60 -16.90 -9.96
N LEU A 142 7.06 -18.10 -9.71
CA LEU A 142 5.69 -18.43 -10.12
C LEU A 142 4.66 -17.60 -9.35
N ALA A 143 4.85 -17.41 -8.04
CA ALA A 143 3.94 -16.63 -7.21
C ALA A 143 3.78 -15.19 -7.71
N VAL A 144 4.88 -14.48 -7.98
CA VAL A 144 4.81 -13.10 -8.47
C VAL A 144 4.15 -12.99 -9.85
N ARG A 145 4.35 -13.97 -10.74
CA ARG A 145 3.63 -14.05 -12.03
C ARG A 145 2.14 -14.29 -11.85
N LYS A 146 1.75 -15.17 -10.91
CA LYS A 146 0.33 -15.41 -10.59
C LYS A 146 -0.33 -14.16 -10.02
N LEU A 147 0.38 -13.38 -9.21
CA LEU A 147 -0.11 -12.11 -8.67
C LEU A 147 -0.43 -11.12 -9.80
N THR A 148 0.52 -10.86 -10.71
CA THR A 148 0.29 -9.93 -11.83
C THR A 148 -0.77 -10.45 -12.81
N ALA A 149 -0.81 -11.76 -13.08
CA ALA A 149 -1.83 -12.35 -13.93
C ALA A 149 -3.25 -12.17 -13.35
N ARG A 150 -3.43 -12.39 -12.04
CA ARG A 150 -4.72 -12.31 -11.34
C ARG A 150 -5.18 -10.88 -11.09
N TYR A 151 -4.27 -10.00 -10.67
CA TYR A 151 -4.61 -8.66 -10.18
C TYR A 151 -4.18 -7.51 -11.10
N GLY A 152 -3.37 -7.78 -12.13
CA GLY A 152 -2.87 -6.77 -13.06
C GLY A 152 -1.76 -5.89 -12.45
N GLY A 153 -1.25 -4.97 -13.26
CA GLY A 153 -0.26 -3.99 -12.83
C GLY A 153 1.08 -4.62 -12.48
N VAL A 154 1.73 -4.07 -11.44
CA VAL A 154 3.04 -4.50 -10.96
C VAL A 154 2.92 -5.13 -9.57
N ALA A 155 3.59 -6.26 -9.36
CA ALA A 155 3.72 -6.89 -8.06
C ALA A 155 5.17 -6.82 -7.58
N VAL A 156 5.36 -6.31 -6.36
CA VAL A 156 6.62 -6.26 -5.62
C VAL A 156 6.52 -7.27 -4.47
N LEU A 157 6.90 -8.51 -4.73
CA LEU A 157 6.86 -9.60 -3.74
C LEU A 157 8.06 -9.49 -2.79
N LYS A 158 7.81 -8.89 -1.61
CA LYS A 158 8.80 -8.62 -0.57
C LYS A 158 9.40 -9.94 -0.04
N GLY A 159 10.65 -9.87 0.41
CA GLY A 159 11.44 -11.01 0.90
C GLY A 159 12.93 -10.86 0.54
N ALA A 160 13.77 -11.81 0.97
CA ALA A 160 15.18 -11.81 0.60
C ALA A 160 15.32 -11.94 -0.93
N GLY A 161 15.93 -10.97 -1.60
CA GLY A 161 15.83 -10.85 -3.06
C GLY A 161 14.39 -10.54 -3.46
N THR A 162 13.93 -9.31 -3.22
CA THR A 162 12.56 -8.90 -3.54
C THR A 162 12.33 -9.00 -5.05
N LEU A 163 11.22 -9.62 -5.44
CA LEU A 163 10.88 -9.82 -6.85
C LEU A 163 9.92 -8.73 -7.31
N ILE A 164 10.20 -8.13 -8.46
CA ILE A 164 9.34 -7.14 -9.10
C ILE A 164 8.95 -7.71 -10.44
N ALA A 165 7.65 -7.83 -10.71
CA ALA A 165 7.16 -8.27 -12.01
C ALA A 165 5.96 -7.45 -12.45
N ASP A 166 5.78 -7.35 -13.77
CA ASP A 166 4.58 -6.80 -14.40
C ASP A 166 3.72 -7.90 -15.05
N GLU A 167 2.62 -7.50 -15.67
CA GLU A 167 1.77 -8.43 -16.42
C GLU A 167 2.34 -8.87 -17.78
N GLN A 168 3.33 -8.14 -18.31
CA GLN A 168 3.99 -8.45 -19.58
C GLN A 168 5.08 -9.52 -19.40
N GLY A 169 5.34 -9.92 -18.15
CA GLY A 169 6.30 -10.95 -17.79
C GLY A 169 7.71 -10.43 -17.62
N GLN A 170 7.92 -9.11 -17.66
CA GLN A 170 9.19 -8.52 -17.26
C GLN A 170 9.37 -8.75 -15.76
N MET A 171 10.62 -9.03 -15.37
CA MET A 171 10.95 -9.34 -13.99
C MET A 171 12.31 -8.78 -13.61
N ALA A 172 12.40 -8.24 -12.40
CA ALA A 172 13.62 -7.79 -11.78
C ALA A 172 13.74 -8.36 -10.36
N ILE A 173 14.99 -8.50 -9.90
CA ILE A 173 15.31 -8.90 -8.54
C ILE A 173 16.05 -7.74 -7.89
N ALA A 174 15.53 -7.27 -6.75
CA ALA A 174 16.24 -6.34 -5.90
C ALA A 174 17.19 -7.12 -4.98
N ASP A 175 18.47 -7.17 -5.36
CA ASP A 175 19.56 -7.84 -4.64
C ASP A 175 20.21 -6.91 -3.58
N VAL A 176 19.38 -6.15 -2.89
CA VAL A 176 19.79 -5.19 -1.86
C VAL A 176 18.99 -5.44 -0.58
N GLY A 177 19.56 -5.03 0.55
CA GLY A 177 18.97 -5.21 1.87
C GLY A 177 19.75 -6.22 2.73
N ASN A 178 19.29 -6.40 3.97
CA ASN A 178 19.89 -7.33 4.92
C ASN A 178 18.84 -7.84 5.93
N ALA A 179 19.21 -8.84 6.72
CA ALA A 179 18.31 -9.45 7.70
C ALA A 179 17.77 -8.48 8.77
N GLY A 180 18.45 -7.36 9.02
CA GLY A 180 17.99 -6.32 9.95
C GLY A 180 16.72 -5.60 9.50
N MET A 181 16.33 -5.74 8.24
CA MET A 181 15.08 -5.22 7.69
C MET A 181 13.84 -6.01 8.14
N ALA A 182 14.00 -7.15 8.82
CA ALA A 182 12.91 -7.95 9.37
C ALA A 182 12.32 -7.34 10.66
N SER A 183 11.97 -6.06 10.63
CA SER A 183 11.36 -5.32 11.74
C SER A 183 10.03 -4.70 11.32
N GLY A 184 9.10 -4.58 12.28
CA GLY A 184 7.83 -3.88 12.05
C GLY A 184 8.07 -2.44 11.56
N GLY A 185 7.32 -2.02 10.56
CA GLY A 185 7.43 -0.69 9.95
C GLY A 185 8.36 -0.58 8.76
N MET A 186 9.18 -1.59 8.43
CA MET A 186 10.10 -1.51 7.29
C MET A 186 9.36 -1.53 5.93
N GLY A 187 8.17 -2.11 5.89
CA GLY A 187 7.34 -2.11 4.67
C GLY A 187 6.59 -0.80 4.44
N ASP A 188 6.38 -0.02 5.50
CA ASP A 188 5.69 1.28 5.47
C ASP A 188 6.62 2.38 4.95
#